data_AF-A0A2K8XT20-F1
#
_entry.id   AF-A0A2K8XT20-F1
#
_cell.length_a   1.000
_cell.length_b   1.000
_cell.length_c   1.000
_cell.angle_alpha   90.00
_cell.angle_beta   90.00
_cell.angle_gamma   90.00
#
_symmetry.space_group_name_H-M   'P 1'
#
loop_
_entity.id
_entity.type
_entity.pdbx_description
1 polymer ?
#
loop_
_entity_poly.entity_id
_entity_poly.type
_entity_poly.pdbx_seq_one_letter_code
_entity_poly.pdbx_strand_id
1 'polypeptide(L)' 'MKNQLKNNWKIFLLASLTLGLAPFSPPHIWGKIQWILGGNAFSVENGMQLKDWLDVLLHGTPWVLLLISGILNLSIKK' A
#
# COMPACT_ATOMS: atom_id res chain seq x y z
N MET A 1 -0.21 20.55 -0.89
CA MET A 1 -0.13 19.08 -1.06
C MET A 1 1.27 18.55 -1.42
N LYS A 2 1.89 18.91 -2.56
CA LYS A 2 3.20 18.35 -2.97
C LYS A 2 4.31 18.45 -1.91
N ASN A 3 4.48 19.62 -1.29
CA ASN A 3 5.47 19.82 -0.23
C ASN A 3 5.17 18.98 1.02
N GLN A 4 3.90 18.77 1.36
CA GLN A 4 3.52 17.91 2.49
C GLN A 4 3.88 16.45 2.20
N LEU A 5 3.63 15.94 1.00
CA LEU A 5 4.04 14.59 0.62
C LEU A 5 5.56 14.44 0.69
N LYS A 6 6.29 15.38 0.07
CA LYS A 6 7.76 15.36 0.08
C LYS A 6 8.35 15.39 1.50
N ASN A 7 7.85 16.25 2.38
CA ASN A 7 8.43 16.46 3.71
C ASN A 7 8.01 15.38 4.73
N ASN A 8 6.83 14.77 4.57
CA ASN A 8 6.30 13.77 5.50
C ASN A 8 6.64 12.32 5.12
N TRP A 9 7.62 12.09 4.24
CA TRP A 9 7.99 10.75 3.78
C TRP A 9 8.32 9.78 4.93
N LYS A 10 8.87 10.27 6.05
CA LYS A 10 9.14 9.47 7.26
C LYS A 10 7.86 8.91 7.89
N ILE A 11 6.77 9.69 7.90
CA ILE A 11 5.48 9.23 8.40
C ILE A 11 4.94 8.11 7.51
N PHE A 12 5.04 8.26 6.18
CA PHE A 12 4.63 7.20 5.26
C PHE A 12 5.51 5.96 5.37
N LEU A 13 6.81 6.12 5.64
CA LEU A 13 7.71 5.00 5.91
C LEU A 13 7.27 4.26 7.17
N LEU A 14 7.08 4.97 8.29
CA LEU A 14 6.63 4.37 9.54
C LEU A 14 5.26 3.69 9.39
N ALA A 15 4.31 4.35 8.72
CA ALA A 15 2.99 3.79 8.47
C ALA A 15 3.06 2.54 7.56
N SER A 16 3.96 2.51 6.57
CA SER A 16 4.17 1.33 5.72
C SER A 16 4.75 0.17 6.52
N LEU A 17 5.77 0.44 7.33
CA LEU A 17 6.44 -0.57 8.15
C LEU A 17 5.62 -1.04 9.36
N THR A 18 4.52 -0.36 9.69
CA THR A 18 3.62 -0.73 10.78
C THR A 18 2.26 -1.17 10.22
N LEU A 19 1.36 -0.22 9.96
CA LEU A 19 0.03 -0.48 9.42
C LEU A 19 0.08 -1.22 8.08
N GLY A 20 0.99 -0.85 7.18
CA GLY A 20 1.09 -1.47 5.85
C GLY A 20 1.58 -2.91 5.85
N LEU A 21 2.30 -3.34 6.89
CA LEU A 21 2.77 -4.72 7.06
C LEU A 21 1.92 -5.53 8.06
N ALA A 22 0.91 -4.93 8.69
CA ALA A 22 0.09 -5.63 9.66
C ALA A 22 -0.82 -6.70 9.01
N PRO A 23 -1.09 -7.82 9.70
CA PRO A 23 -0.26 -8.42 10.75
C PRO A 23 1.07 -8.90 10.16
N PHE A 24 2.18 -8.87 10.91
CA PHE A 24 3.52 -9.06 10.32
C PHE A 24 3.83 -10.48 9.78
N SER A 25 2.96 -11.47 9.98
CA SER A 25 3.24 -12.87 9.63
C SER A 25 1.94 -13.67 9.37
N PRO A 26 1.44 -13.75 8.13
CA PRO A 26 1.81 -12.97 6.95
C PRO A 26 1.08 -11.60 6.88
N PRO A 27 1.69 -10.54 6.31
CA PRO A 27 1.01 -9.26 6.04
C PRO A 27 -0.28 -9.43 5.25
N HIS A 28 -1.33 -8.72 5.65
CA HIS A 28 -2.60 -8.75 4.92
C HIS A 28 -2.39 -8.37 3.45
N ILE A 29 -1.61 -7.31 3.20
CA ILE A 29 -1.33 -6.80 1.86
C ILE A 29 -0.67 -7.86 0.96
N TRP A 30 0.13 -8.77 1.51
CA TRP A 30 0.86 -9.78 0.74
C TRP A 30 -0.09 -10.74 0.04
N GLY A 31 -0.99 -11.36 0.79
CA GLY A 31 -1.99 -12.27 0.24
C GLY A 31 -2.94 -11.58 -0.74
N LYS A 32 -3.32 -10.32 -0.46
CA LYS A 32 -4.19 -9.56 -1.38
C LYS A 32 -3.51 -9.26 -2.71
N ILE A 33 -2.22 -8.89 -2.71
CA ILE A 33 -1.45 -8.67 -3.95
C ILE A 33 -1.42 -9.96 -4.77
N GLN A 34 -1.13 -11.11 -4.15
CA GLN A 34 -1.12 -12.40 -4.84
C GLN A 34 -2.50 -12.73 -5.44
N TRP A 35 -3.58 -12.44 -4.69
CA TRP A 35 -4.95 -12.67 -5.14
C TRP A 35 -5.35 -11.77 -6.33
N ILE A 36 -4.93 -10.51 -6.33
CA ILE A 36 -5.13 -9.57 -7.46
C ILE A 36 -4.33 -10.03 -8.68
N LEU A 37 -3.03 -10.32 -8.51
CA LEU A 37 -2.16 -10.74 -9.61
C LEU A 37 -2.56 -12.11 -10.19
N GLY A 38 -3.13 -12.99 -9.37
CA GLY A 38 -3.67 -14.27 -9.81
C GLY A 38 -5.02 -14.19 -10.52
N GLY A 39 -5.63 -13.00 -10.66
CA GLY A 39 -6.90 -12.79 -11.38
C GLY A 39 -8.17 -13.19 -10.61
N ASN A 40 -8.04 -13.99 -9.54
CA ASN A 40 -9.17 -14.49 -8.76
C ASN A 40 -9.94 -13.39 -8.01
N ALA A 41 -9.32 -12.24 -7.74
CA ALA A 41 -9.93 -11.14 -6.97
C ALA A 41 -11.27 -10.65 -7.56
N PHE A 42 -11.49 -10.80 -8.87
CA PHE A 42 -12.71 -10.37 -9.57
C PHE A 42 -13.63 -11.53 -9.97
N SER A 43 -13.30 -12.76 -9.58
CA SER A 43 -14.15 -13.90 -9.90
C SER A 43 -15.48 -13.84 -9.14
N VAL A 44 -16.56 -14.36 -9.74
CA VAL A 44 -17.89 -14.36 -9.11
C VAL A 44 -17.93 -15.28 -7.90
N GLU A 45 -17.24 -16.43 -7.98
CA GLU A 45 -17.27 -17.47 -6.95
C GLU A 45 -16.20 -17.29 -5.87
N ASN A 46 -15.00 -16.84 -6.26
CA ASN A 46 -13.82 -16.76 -5.39
C ASN A 46 -13.25 -15.32 -5.33
N GLY A 47 -14.11 -14.34 -5.59
CA GLY A 47 -13.76 -12.92 -5.58
C GLY A 47 -13.46 -12.41 -4.18
N MET A 48 -12.76 -11.28 -4.14
CA MET A 48 -12.56 -10.56 -2.89
C MET A 48 -13.89 -9.99 -2.38
N GLN A 49 -14.12 -10.15 -1.08
CA GLN A 49 -15.22 -9.48 -0.39
C GLN A 49 -14.85 -8.03 -0.11
N LEU A 50 -15.82 -7.21 0.28
CA LEU A 50 -15.58 -5.80 0.60
C LEU A 50 -14.48 -5.61 1.65
N LYS A 51 -14.44 -6.44 2.69
CA LYS A 51 -13.38 -6.39 3.72
C LYS A 51 -11.98 -6.62 3.13
N ASP A 52 -11.86 -7.47 2.12
CA ASP A 52 -10.58 -7.78 1.49
C ASP A 52 -10.09 -6.58 0.66
N TRP A 53 -11.02 -5.87 0.01
CA TRP A 53 -10.72 -4.60 -0.65
C TRP A 53 -10.36 -3.49 0.34
N LEU A 54 -11.02 -3.45 1.50
CA LEU A 54 -10.65 -2.54 2.59
C LEU A 54 -9.25 -2.87 3.13
N ASP A 55 -8.86 -4.14 3.22
CA ASP A 55 -7.49 -4.51 3.57
C ASP A 55 -6.48 -4.00 2.54
N VAL A 56 -6.76 -4.16 1.23
CA VAL A 56 -5.92 -3.61 0.15
C VAL A 56 -5.75 -2.11 0.31
N LEU A 57 -6.85 -1.39 0.51
CA LEU A 57 -6.82 0.05 0.65
C LEU A 57 -6.05 0.47 1.91
N LEU A 58 -6.39 -0.08 3.08
CA LEU A 58 -5.84 0.32 4.37
C LEU A 58 -4.34 0.01 4.46
N HIS A 59 -3.93 -1.19 4.08
CA HIS A 59 -2.55 -1.64 4.19
C HIS A 59 -1.71 -1.16 2.99
N GLY A 60 -2.32 -0.96 1.82
CA GLY A 60 -1.63 -0.48 0.61
C GLY A 60 -1.43 1.04 0.56
N THR A 61 -2.32 1.84 1.17
CA THR A 61 -2.25 3.31 1.11
C THR A 61 -0.91 3.88 1.62
N PRO A 62 -0.36 3.43 2.78
CA PRO A 62 0.94 3.91 3.25
C PRO A 62 2.06 3.70 2.24
N TRP A 63 2.08 2.55 1.54
CA TRP A 63 3.08 2.23 0.52
C TRP A 63 2.98 3.14 -0.70
N VAL A 64 1.76 3.40 -1.18
CA VAL A 64 1.53 4.32 -2.30
C VAL A 64 2.01 5.73 -1.94
N LEU A 65 1.69 6.22 -0.74
CA LEU A 65 2.13 7.53 -0.27
C LEU A 65 3.66 7.59 -0.10
N LEU A 66 4.28 6.51 0.37
CA LEU A 66 5.73 6.38 0.47
C LEU A 66 6.40 6.42 -0.91
N LEU A 67 5.87 5.68 -1.90
CA LEU A 67 6.38 5.69 -3.28
C LEU A 67 6.29 7.08 -3.91
N ILE A 68 5.13 7.75 -3.81
CA ILE A 68 4.94 9.10 -4.33
C ILE A 68 5.95 10.06 -3.67
N SER A 69 6.10 9.97 -2.35
CA SER A 69 7.01 10.84 -1.59
C SER A 69 8.47 10.55 -1.91
N GLY A 70 8.83 9.29 -2.13
CA GLY A 70 10.16 8.87 -2.59
C GLY A 70 10.48 9.45 -3.96
N ILE A 71 9.57 9.32 -4.94
CA ILE A 71 9.71 9.92 -6.27
C ILE A 71 9.90 11.44 -6.16
N LEU A 72 9.09 12.13 -5.37
CA LEU A 72 9.21 13.59 -5.16
C LEU A 72 10.54 14.02 -4.52
N ASN A 73 11.14 13.17 -3.69
CA ASN A 73 12.45 13.44 -3.08
C ASN A 73 13.61 13.09 -4.02
N LEU A 74 13.48 12.04 -4.83
CA LEU A 74 14.49 11.60 -5.79
C LEU A 74 14.49 12.43 -7.09
N SER A 75 13.34 12.99 -7.48
CA SER A 75 13.19 13.84 -8.68
C SER A 75 13.86 15.22 -8.56
N ILE A 76 14.78 15.42 -7.61
CA ILE A 76 15.64 16.62 -7.54
C ILE A 76 17.11 16.22 -7.61
N LYS A 77 17.54 15.94 -8.84
CA LYS A 77 18.85 16.32 -9.38
C LYS A 77 18.61 16.82 -10.80
N LYS A 78 18.19 18.07 -10.93
CA LYS A 78 18.42 18.88 -12.13
C LYS A 78 18.86 20.26 -11.64
#